data_AF-A0AAV8VCP8-F1
#
_entry.id   AF-A0AAV8VCP8-F1
#
_cell.length_a   1.000
_cell.length_b   1.000
_cell.length_c   1.000
_cell.angle_alpha   90.00
_cell.angle_beta   90.00
_cell.angle_gamma   90.00
#
_symmetry.space_group_name_H-M   'P 1'
#
loop_
_entity.id
_entity.type
_entity.pdbx_description
1 polymer ?
#
loop_
_entity_poly.entity_id
_entity_poly.type
_entity_poly.pdbx_seq_one_letter_code
_entity_poly.pdbx_strand_id
1 'polypeptide(L)'
;MEDFEKRAIDSYNLKPSLWVRYIDDPFIKSTNITQTLKSNGYRSKILNKARFATSRQENTRVEENSNIISPVIPYIRGLSEKIRRIGNAYNVRTAFRTQDTLRANLTRIKLRNENQDPNNCIYEIPCECGKSYIGETKRPLKVSIKEHQTLIRQENPEK
;
A
#
# COMPACT_ATOMS: atom_id res chain seq x y z
N MET A 1 -15.40 4.00 25.27
CA MET A 1 -13.96 3.98 24.91
C MET A 1 -13.29 5.25 25.41
N GLU A 2 -13.88 6.42 25.12
CA GLU A 2 -13.40 7.73 25.60
C GLU A 2 -13.34 7.86 27.14
N ASP A 3 -14.29 7.29 27.90
CA ASP A 3 -14.29 7.38 29.37
C ASP A 3 -13.17 6.56 30.04
N PHE A 4 -12.67 5.52 29.35
CA PHE A 4 -11.52 4.77 29.81
C PHE A 4 -10.24 5.56 29.61
N GLU A 5 -10.09 6.20 28.44
CA GLU A 5 -8.96 7.07 28.12
C GLU A 5 -8.84 8.22 29.11
N LYS A 6 -9.96 8.90 29.43
CA LYS A 6 -9.98 10.00 30.41
C LYS A 6 -9.51 9.56 31.79
N ARG A 7 -10.07 8.47 32.33
CA ARG A 7 -9.65 7.93 33.65
C ARG A 7 -8.19 7.51 33.67
N ALA A 8 -7.70 6.89 32.59
CA ALA A 8 -6.31 6.46 32.50
C ALA A 8 -5.34 7.65 32.52
N ILE A 9 -5.67 8.72 31.80
CA ILE A 9 -4.90 9.98 31.76
C ILE A 9 -4.90 10.67 33.13
N ASP A 10 -6.07 10.76 33.76
CA ASP A 10 -6.22 11.44 35.06
C ASP A 10 -5.51 10.69 36.20
N SER A 11 -5.35 9.37 36.07
CA SER A 11 -4.65 8.52 37.04
C SER A 11 -3.13 8.54 36.93
N TYR A 12 -2.56 9.14 35.87
CA TYR A 12 -1.13 9.05 35.57
C TYR A 12 -0.35 10.27 36.07
N ASN A 13 0.63 10.05 36.95
CA ASN A 13 1.40 11.13 37.60
C ASN A 13 2.34 11.91 36.68
N LEU A 14 2.61 11.41 35.47
CA LEU A 14 3.51 12.06 34.49
C LEU A 14 2.72 12.35 33.22
N LYS A 15 2.34 13.63 33.03
CA LYS A 15 1.61 14.07 31.84
C LYS A 15 2.56 14.16 30.64
N PRO A 16 2.21 13.60 29.46
CA PRO A 16 3.02 13.73 28.25
C PRO A 16 3.02 15.17 27.73
N SER A 17 4.15 15.62 27.17
CA SER A 17 4.29 16.97 26.60
C SER A 17 3.65 17.14 25.23
N LEU A 18 3.32 16.05 24.53
CA LEU A 18 2.63 16.08 23.24
C LEU A 18 1.76 14.83 23.07
N TRP A 19 0.50 15.03 22.69
CA TRP A 19 -0.44 13.96 22.36
C TRP A 19 -0.79 14.02 20.87
N VAL A 20 -0.25 13.07 20.11
CA VAL A 20 -0.72 12.78 18.75
C VAL A 20 -1.67 11.60 18.88
N ARG A 21 -2.95 11.77 18.53
CA ARG A 21 -3.89 10.65 18.43
C ARG A 21 -3.44 9.77 17.25
N TYR A 22 -2.62 8.78 17.57
CA TYR A 22 -2.27 7.71 16.65
C TYR A 22 -3.06 6.48 17.07
N ILE A 23 -3.99 6.08 16.20
CA ILE A 23 -4.57 4.73 16.24
C ILE A 23 -3.42 3.82 15.79
N ASP A 24 -2.88 3.09 16.75
CA ASP A 24 -2.01 1.90 16.68
C ASP A 24 -0.85 2.04 17.67
N ASP A 25 -0.92 1.16 18.69
CA ASP A 25 0.06 0.82 19.72
C ASP A 25 1.02 1.93 20.19
N PRO A 26 0.83 2.48 21.41
CA PRO A 26 1.85 3.32 22.03
C PRO A 26 3.14 2.52 22.23
N PHE A 27 4.15 2.80 21.40
CA PHE A 27 5.49 2.23 21.56
C PHE A 27 6.19 2.88 22.76
N ILE A 28 6.19 2.17 23.89
CA ILE A 28 6.97 2.56 25.07
C ILE A 28 8.35 1.90 24.98
N LYS A 29 9.39 2.71 24.73
CA LYS A 29 10.78 2.26 24.81
C LYS A 29 11.22 2.16 26.28
N SER A 30 11.03 1.01 26.91
CA SER A 30 11.57 0.72 28.25
C SER A 30 12.98 0.12 28.13
N THR A 31 13.92 0.58 28.96
CA THR A 31 15.27 -0.02 29.07
C THR A 31 15.23 -1.41 29.69
N ASN A 32 14.18 -1.73 30.47
CA ASN A 32 14.05 -2.99 31.18
C ASN A 32 12.62 -3.54 31.05
N ILE A 33 12.22 -3.84 29.80
CA ILE A 33 10.87 -4.28 29.39
C ILE A 33 10.31 -5.38 30.30
N THR A 34 11.15 -6.33 30.73
CA THR A 34 10.69 -7.45 31.56
C THR A 34 10.26 -7.00 32.97
N GLN A 35 10.95 -6.01 33.55
CA GLN A 35 10.61 -5.47 34.86
C GLN A 35 9.34 -4.61 34.77
N THR A 36 9.23 -3.79 33.72
CA THR A 36 8.05 -2.95 33.47
C THR A 36 6.79 -3.80 33.25
N LEU A 37 6.89 -4.91 32.50
CA LEU A 37 5.74 -5.78 32.28
C LEU A 37 5.36 -6.56 33.55
N LYS A 38 6.33 -6.98 34.37
CA LYS A 38 6.03 -7.57 35.69
C LYS A 38 5.31 -6.59 36.60
N SER A 39 5.75 -5.32 36.66
CA SER A 39 5.10 -4.30 37.49
C SER A 39 3.69 -3.95 37.00
N ASN A 40 3.43 -4.10 35.69
CA ASN A 40 2.10 -3.96 35.10
C ASN A 40 1.21 -5.21 35.25
N GLY A 41 1.60 -6.17 36.11
CA GLY A 41 0.78 -7.34 36.45
C GLY A 41 0.82 -8.49 35.44
N TYR A 42 1.70 -8.45 34.44
CA TYR A 42 1.83 -9.54 33.48
C TYR A 42 2.48 -10.77 34.13
N ARG A 43 1.86 -11.93 33.93
CA ARG A 43 2.34 -13.21 34.48
C ARG A 43 3.69 -13.59 33.88
N SER A 44 4.63 -14.02 34.73
CA SER A 44 5.98 -14.46 34.35
C SER A 44 6.00 -15.53 33.26
N LYS A 45 5.04 -16.46 33.25
CA LYS A 45 4.89 -17.49 32.21
C LYS A 45 4.73 -16.91 30.80
N ILE A 46 3.97 -15.82 30.66
CA ILE A 46 3.72 -15.16 29.36
C ILE A 46 5.00 -14.46 28.88
N LEU A 47 5.71 -13.78 29.80
CA LEU A 47 6.97 -13.10 29.50
C LEU A 47 8.07 -14.08 29.07
N ASN A 48 8.16 -15.22 29.73
CA ASN A 48 9.11 -16.27 29.37
C ASN A 48 8.79 -16.85 27.99
N LYS A 49 7.51 -17.13 27.70
CA LYS A 49 7.08 -17.61 26.37
C LYS A 49 7.43 -16.61 25.26
N ALA A 50 7.24 -15.31 25.49
CA ALA A 50 7.61 -14.26 24.54
C ALA A 50 9.13 -14.21 24.29
N ARG A 51 9.95 -14.33 25.34
CA ARG A 51 11.42 -14.39 25.23
C ARG A 51 11.93 -15.60 24.45
N PHE A 52 11.31 -16.77 24.64
CA PHE A 52 11.69 -17.98 23.90
C PHE A 52 11.18 -17.98 22.45
N ALA A 53 10.10 -17.26 22.15
CA ALA A 53 9.61 -17.08 20.79
C ALA A 53 10.58 -16.23 19.94
N THR A 54 11.17 -15.18 20.52
CA THR A 54 12.16 -14.33 19.83
C THR A 54 13.51 -15.05 19.62
N SER A 55 13.97 -15.85 20.59
CA SER A 55 15.22 -16.61 20.46
C SER A 55 15.18 -17.70 19.36
N ARG A 56 14.00 -18.28 19.08
CA ARG A 56 13.85 -19.22 17.95
C ARG A 56 13.98 -18.56 16.57
N GLN A 57 13.73 -17.25 16.45
CA GLN A 57 13.86 -16.52 15.19
C GLN A 57 15.29 -16.05 14.90
N GLU A 58 16.14 -15.87 15.92
CA GLU A 58 17.52 -15.42 15.71
C GLU A 58 18.43 -16.54 15.18
N ASN A 59 18.23 -17.79 15.59
CA ASN A 59 19.09 -18.92 15.17
C ASN A 59 18.83 -19.46 13.74
N THR A 60 17.91 -18.86 12.98
CA THR A 60 17.68 -19.24 11.55
C THR A 60 18.09 -18.17 10.55
N ARG A 61 18.59 -17.02 11.01
CA ARG A 61 19.29 -16.06 10.15
C ARG A 61 20.74 -16.48 10.05
N VAL A 62 21.01 -17.51 9.26
CA VAL A 62 22.34 -17.67 8.69
C VAL A 62 22.59 -16.40 7.88
N GLU A 63 23.52 -15.58 8.35
CA GLU A 63 24.04 -14.42 7.63
C GLU A 63 24.82 -14.92 6.41
N GLU A 64 24.11 -15.32 5.36
CA GLU A 64 24.71 -15.41 4.03
C GLU A 64 24.68 -14.01 3.42
N ASN A 65 25.63 -13.18 3.85
CA ASN A 65 26.13 -12.06 3.08
C ASN A 65 26.76 -12.59 1.79
N SER A 66 25.93 -12.84 0.79
CA SER A 66 26.32 -12.73 -0.60
C SER A 66 25.20 -11.97 -1.30
N ASN A 67 25.55 -11.08 -2.25
CA ASN A 67 24.58 -10.41 -3.11
C ASN A 67 23.87 -11.46 -3.98
N ILE A 68 22.92 -12.21 -3.41
CA ILE A 68 22.15 -13.22 -4.12
C ILE A 68 21.13 -12.45 -4.97
N ILE A 69 21.51 -12.21 -6.23
CA ILE A 69 20.60 -11.73 -7.25
C ILE A 69 19.45 -12.74 -7.31
N SER A 70 18.27 -12.31 -6.87
CA SER A 70 17.10 -13.17 -6.77
C SER A 70 16.06 -12.76 -7.81
N PRO A 71 16.17 -13.22 -9.08
CA PRO A 71 15.23 -12.86 -10.11
C PRO A 71 13.85 -13.43 -9.79
N VAL A 72 12.82 -12.58 -9.93
CA VAL A 72 11.42 -12.96 -9.84
C VAL A 72 10.89 -13.23 -11.23
N ILE A 73 10.56 -14.49 -11.53
CA ILE A 73 10.05 -14.89 -12.85
C ILE A 73 8.64 -15.48 -12.75
N PRO A 74 7.87 -15.47 -13.86
CA PRO A 74 6.62 -16.22 -13.97
C PRO A 74 6.80 -17.71 -13.61
N TYR A 75 5.85 -18.30 -12.88
CA TYR A 75 5.81 -19.76 -12.75
C TYR A 75 5.20 -20.39 -14.02
N ILE A 76 6.01 -21.18 -14.72
CA ILE A 76 5.66 -21.98 -15.88
C ILE A 76 6.05 -23.44 -15.56
N ARG A 77 5.04 -24.29 -15.39
CA ARG A 77 5.22 -25.70 -15.02
C ARG A 77 6.20 -26.40 -15.96
N GLY A 78 7.25 -27.00 -15.41
CA GLY A 78 8.26 -27.77 -16.14
C GLY A 78 9.45 -26.96 -16.64
N LEU A 79 9.32 -25.63 -16.84
CA LEU A 79 10.43 -24.74 -17.19
C LEU A 79 11.00 -24.06 -15.95
N SER A 80 10.14 -23.51 -15.09
CA SER A 80 10.53 -22.78 -13.89
C SER A 80 11.37 -23.63 -12.93
N GLU A 81 11.05 -24.92 -12.77
CA GLU A 81 11.84 -25.85 -11.96
C GLU A 81 13.22 -26.12 -12.54
N LYS A 82 13.34 -26.20 -13.86
CA LYS A 82 14.62 -26.36 -14.55
C LYS A 82 15.48 -25.10 -14.36
N ILE A 83 14.88 -23.93 -14.53
CA ILE A 83 15.56 -22.64 -14.31
C ILE A 83 16.05 -22.53 -12.88
N ARG A 84 15.23 -22.85 -11.87
CA ARG A 84 15.66 -22.86 -10.47
C ARG A 84 16.77 -23.87 -10.20
N ARG A 85 16.72 -25.05 -10.82
CA ARG A 85 17.78 -26.06 -10.67
C ARG A 85 19.12 -25.54 -11.21
N ILE A 86 19.11 -24.91 -12.38
CA ILE A 86 20.30 -24.29 -12.98
C ILE A 86 20.75 -23.11 -12.11
N GLY A 87 19.85 -22.21 -11.73
CA GLY A 87 20.14 -21.05 -10.89
C GLY A 87 20.80 -21.42 -9.56
N ASN A 88 20.29 -22.45 -8.88
CA ASN A 88 20.89 -22.93 -7.64
C ASN A 88 22.35 -23.42 -7.81
N ALA A 89 22.70 -24.00 -8.96
CA ALA A 89 24.07 -24.42 -9.25
C ALA A 89 25.04 -23.22 -9.37
N TYR A 90 24.52 -22.05 -9.75
CA TYR A 90 25.28 -20.80 -9.86
C TYR A 90 25.01 -19.82 -8.71
N ASN A 91 24.48 -20.30 -7.58
CA ASN A 91 24.12 -19.49 -6.41
C ASN A 91 23.14 -18.33 -6.69
N VAL A 92 22.22 -18.54 -7.64
CA VAL A 92 21.14 -17.61 -8.01
C VAL A 92 19.82 -18.12 -7.45
N ARG A 93 19.27 -17.44 -6.44
CA ARG A 93 17.97 -17.80 -5.85
C ARG A 93 16.82 -17.32 -6.73
N THR A 94 16.25 -18.21 -7.53
CA THR A 94 15.06 -17.88 -8.35
C THR A 94 13.79 -17.86 -7.50
N ALA A 95 13.06 -16.75 -7.53
CA ALA A 95 11.73 -16.62 -6.92
C ALA A 95 10.63 -16.67 -8.01
N PHE A 96 9.46 -17.19 -7.67
CA PHE A 96 8.36 -17.34 -8.63
C PHE A 96 7.18 -16.45 -8.27
N ARG A 97 6.60 -15.81 -9.29
CA ARG A 97 5.33 -15.08 -9.20
C ARG A 97 4.31 -15.74 -10.13
N THR A 98 3.10 -15.98 -9.62
CA THR A 98 1.94 -16.30 -10.47
C THR A 98 1.56 -15.06 -11.29
N GLN A 99 1.35 -15.24 -12.60
CA GLN A 99 0.97 -14.14 -13.50
C GLN A 99 -0.28 -13.43 -13.01
N ASP A 100 -1.33 -14.21 -12.79
CA ASP A 100 -2.59 -13.71 -12.29
C ASP A 100 -2.88 -14.31 -10.92
N THR A 101 -3.09 -13.44 -9.94
CA THR A 101 -3.63 -13.89 -8.67
C THR A 101 -5.13 -14.15 -8.84
N LEU A 102 -5.67 -15.15 -8.12
CA LEU A 102 -7.12 -15.37 -8.07
C LEU A 102 -7.87 -14.09 -7.73
N ARG A 103 -7.33 -13.28 -6.82
CA ARG A 103 -7.84 -11.95 -6.51
C ARG A 103 -7.85 -11.06 -7.75
N ALA A 104 -6.72 -10.89 -8.45
CA ALA A 104 -6.67 -10.06 -9.67
C ALA A 104 -7.71 -10.48 -10.72
N ASN A 105 -7.96 -11.78 -10.89
CA ASN A 105 -8.95 -12.28 -11.84
C ASN A 105 -10.39 -12.12 -11.34
N LEU A 106 -10.67 -12.46 -10.08
CA LEU A 106 -12.02 -12.48 -9.52
C LEU A 106 -12.49 -11.11 -9.01
N THR A 107 -11.57 -10.21 -8.66
CA THR A 107 -11.91 -8.86 -8.18
C THR A 107 -11.83 -7.79 -9.26
N ARG A 108 -11.67 -8.17 -10.53
CA ARG A 108 -11.73 -7.24 -11.65
C ARG A 108 -13.19 -6.89 -11.98
N ILE A 109 -13.86 -6.20 -11.05
CA ILE A 109 -15.28 -5.85 -11.14
C ILE A 109 -15.52 -4.78 -12.24
N LYS A 110 -14.52 -3.93 -12.51
CA LYS A 110 -14.60 -2.92 -13.57
C LYS A 110 -13.86 -3.43 -14.82
N LEU A 111 -14.58 -3.50 -15.93
CA LEU A 111 -13.98 -3.71 -17.25
C LEU A 111 -12.94 -2.61 -17.51
N ARG A 112 -11.80 -2.99 -18.10
CA ARG A 112 -10.82 -2.01 -18.57
C ARG A 112 -11.44 -1.34 -19.79
N ASN A 113 -11.79 -0.07 -19.68
CA ASN A 113 -12.12 0.72 -20.86
C ASN A 113 -10.86 0.78 -21.73
N GLU A 114 -10.89 0.13 -22.90
CA GLU A 114 -9.78 0.10 -23.86
C GLU A 114 -9.42 1.51 -24.34
N ASN A 115 -10.41 2.39 -24.34
CA ASN A 115 -10.26 3.81 -24.59
C ASN A 115 -10.19 4.54 -23.24
N GLN A 116 -8.98 4.61 -22.64
CA GLN A 116 -8.74 5.56 -21.56
C GLN A 116 -8.68 6.95 -22.19
N ASP A 117 -9.86 7.55 -22.34
CA ASP A 117 -9.98 8.98 -22.50
C ASP A 117 -9.25 9.64 -21.32
N PRO A 118 -8.28 10.55 -21.55
CA PRO A 118 -7.50 11.14 -20.48
C PRO A 118 -8.44 11.82 -19.47
N ASN A 119 -8.38 11.35 -18.23
CA ASN A 119 -8.94 12.04 -17.08
C ASN A 119 -7.86 12.95 -16.51
N ASN A 120 -8.24 14.05 -15.86
CA ASN A 120 -7.30 15.02 -15.26
C ASN A 120 -6.34 15.62 -16.29
N CYS A 121 -6.86 16.05 -17.44
CA CYS A 121 -6.07 16.72 -18.47
C CYS A 121 -6.51 18.17 -18.67
N ILE A 122 -5.56 18.98 -19.11
CA ILE A 122 -5.80 20.32 -19.65
C ILE A 122 -5.96 20.14 -21.17
N TYR A 123 -6.97 20.79 -21.75
CA TYR A 123 -7.25 20.73 -23.19
C TYR A 123 -7.43 22.12 -23.77
N GLU A 124 -7.12 22.25 -25.06
CA GLU A 124 -7.28 23.48 -25.84
C GLU A 124 -8.28 23.23 -26.97
N ILE A 125 -9.23 24.16 -27.15
CA ILE A 125 -10.15 24.21 -28.29
C ILE A 125 -9.81 25.46 -29.11
N PRO A 126 -9.22 25.32 -30.31
CA PRO A 126 -8.96 26.46 -31.18
C PRO A 126 -10.25 26.96 -31.84
N CYS A 127 -10.39 28.27 -31.97
CA CYS A 127 -11.47 28.93 -32.70
C CYS A 127 -10.93 29.55 -33.99
N GLU A 128 -11.78 29.60 -35.03
CA GLU A 128 -11.46 30.20 -36.33
C GLU A 128 -11.08 31.70 -36.23
N CYS A 129 -11.51 32.40 -35.18
CA CYS A 129 -11.16 33.80 -34.94
C CYS A 129 -9.74 34.01 -34.35
N GLY A 130 -8.92 32.95 -34.28
CA GLY A 130 -7.55 33.00 -33.75
C GLY A 130 -7.47 33.01 -32.22
N LYS A 131 -8.59 32.85 -31.52
CA LYS A 131 -8.65 32.66 -30.06
C LYS A 131 -8.71 31.17 -29.73
N SER A 132 -8.28 30.79 -28.54
CA SER A 132 -8.46 29.43 -28.05
C SER A 132 -9.04 29.40 -26.63
N TYR A 133 -9.84 28.37 -26.36
CA TYR A 133 -10.36 28.08 -25.03
C TYR A 133 -9.50 27.00 -24.39
N ILE A 134 -8.96 27.29 -23.21
CA ILE A 134 -8.16 26.33 -22.43
C ILE A 134 -8.96 25.96 -21.18
N GLY A 135 -9.19 24.67 -20.98
CA GLY A 135 -9.96 24.14 -19.85
C GLY A 135 -9.27 22.97 -19.16
N GLU A 136 -9.55 22.78 -17.87
CA GLU A 136 -9.16 21.60 -17.11
C GLU A 136 -10.36 20.67 -16.95
N THR A 137 -10.17 19.35 -17.04
CA THR A 137 -11.22 18.38 -16.71
C THR A 137 -10.71 17.24 -15.85
N LYS A 138 -11.45 16.96 -14.77
CA LYS A 138 -11.27 15.77 -13.93
C LYS A 138 -12.02 14.55 -14.48
N ARG A 139 -12.89 14.75 -15.46
CA ARG A 139 -13.71 13.74 -16.12
C ARG A 139 -13.07 13.38 -17.47
N PRO A 140 -13.51 12.30 -18.13
CA PRO A 140 -13.07 11.99 -19.50
C PRO A 140 -13.26 13.18 -20.43
N LEU A 141 -12.23 13.57 -21.18
CA LEU A 141 -12.22 14.74 -22.07
C LEU A 141 -13.39 14.74 -23.06
N LYS A 142 -13.75 13.58 -23.61
CA LYS A 142 -14.87 13.41 -24.55
C LYS A 142 -16.21 13.85 -23.95
N VAL A 143 -16.42 13.62 -22.66
CA VAL A 143 -17.65 14.03 -21.96
C VAL A 143 -17.70 15.56 -21.85
N SER A 144 -16.61 16.18 -21.43
CA SER A 144 -16.52 17.64 -21.30
C SER A 144 -16.68 18.37 -22.63
N ILE A 145 -16.06 17.88 -23.71
CA ILE A 145 -16.22 18.46 -25.05
C ILE A 145 -17.69 18.36 -25.51
N LYS A 146 -18.35 17.22 -25.27
CA LYS A 146 -19.74 17.01 -25.67
C LYS A 146 -20.70 17.94 -24.92
N GLU A 147 -20.47 18.16 -23.63
CA GLU A 147 -21.24 19.12 -22.82
C GLU A 147 -21.08 20.54 -23.36
N HIS A 148 -19.84 20.98 -23.64
CA HIS A 148 -19.57 22.28 -24.24
C HIS A 148 -20.28 22.47 -25.60
N GLN A 149 -20.21 21.46 -26.48
CA GLN A 149 -20.95 21.50 -27.75
C GLN A 149 -22.46 21.59 -27.54
N THR A 150 -22.99 20.93 -26.51
CA THR A 150 -24.43 20.95 -26.20
C THR A 150 -24.85 22.32 -25.68
N LEU A 151 -24.04 22.95 -24.82
CA LEU A 151 -24.27 24.31 -24.33
C LEU A 151 -24.29 25.33 -25.48
N ILE A 152 -23.29 25.27 -26.38
CA ILE A 152 -23.21 26.17 -27.55
C ILE A 152 -24.43 26.01 -28.47
N ARG A 153 -24.92 24.76 -28.65
CA ARG A 153 -26.14 24.48 -29.44
C ARG A 153 -27.40 25.01 -28.76
N GLN A 154 -27.49 24.95 -27.43
CA GLN A 154 -28.62 25.51 -26.69
C GLN A 154 -28.64 27.04 -26.71
N GLU A 155 -27.46 27.68 -26.69
CA GLU A 155 -27.33 29.13 -26.80
C GLU A 155 -27.59 29.65 -28.24
N ASN A 156 -27.47 28.80 -29.26
CA ASN A 156 -27.77 29.13 -30.66
C ASN A 156 -28.78 28.14 -31.27
N PRO A 157 -30.09 28.27 -30.96
CA PRO A 157 -31.10 27.29 -31.36
C PRO A 157 -31.45 27.28 -32.86
N GLU A 158 -30.89 28.19 -33.69
CA GLU A 158 -31.27 28.36 -35.10
C GLU A 158 -30.15 28.02 -36.12
N LYS A 159 -29.24 27.09 -35.79
CA LYS A 159 -28.34 26.47 -36.78
C LYS A 159 -28.46 24.95 -36.79
#